data_AF-A0A6M3LIW2-F1
#
_entry.id   AF-A0A6M3LIW2-F1
#
_cell.length_a   1.000
_cell.length_b   1.000
_cell.length_c   1.000
_cell.angle_alpha   90.00
_cell.angle_beta   90.00
_cell.angle_gamma   90.00
#
_symmetry.space_group_name_H-M   'P 1'
#
loop_
_entity.id
_entity.type
_entity.pdbx_description
1 polymer ?
#
loop_
_entity_poly.entity_id
_entity_poly.type
_entity_poly.pdbx_seq_one_letter_code
_entity_poly.pdbx_strand_id
1 'polypeptide(L)'
;MNHIIVGRGNYAFLDGSVTAPSMFFANESTLGFYRLSAGIIGSSGTLALPNGTAAAPSLSWTNDTGTGWRRAAAHQYGFMVSGFSAVNDLFGFDSATVPYVGLNASAFLAWVESGSAATGTKDTFIGRESAAVVQLGRDAAGVTNQMFKACDRITSDGVGGNLTIAGGRNRGAFAGGSIIFQTSPAAVAGVTGTLATRLTITPGGVAVFAGSVQAADSFVAGSTKNIYWDSRSVLGSTADGKIEILDQAATHGIGLDVTTDAQLDLRTRAQSAFAALRASKLSSITDNAAATVVESVTELTTIAAAATTDTAIDIPANCIVLGVSVRVTTVIPTAATFTVTGATSSTAFQNGVSVSTAATTTDSGMKSCPYLNTAAQKVRITPDLSPANNTGRVRVTVHYIQVAAATS
;
A
#
# COMPACT_ATOMS: atom_id res chain seq x y z
N MET A 1 50.60 -74.47 -25.86
CA MET A 1 49.37 -74.18 -26.61
C MET A 1 48.26 -75.03 -25.98
N ASN A 2 47.58 -74.51 -24.97
CA ASN A 2 46.54 -75.28 -24.28
C ASN A 2 45.29 -75.21 -25.14
N HIS A 3 45.06 -76.23 -25.97
CA HIS A 3 43.82 -76.40 -26.71
C HIS A 3 42.70 -76.72 -25.72
N ILE A 4 41.71 -75.84 -25.64
CA ILE A 4 40.41 -76.18 -25.07
C ILE A 4 39.74 -77.10 -26.09
N ILE A 5 39.80 -78.41 -25.86
CA ILE A 5 39.07 -79.40 -26.66
C ILE A 5 37.62 -79.39 -26.14
N VAL A 6 36.75 -78.63 -26.80
CA VAL A 6 35.30 -78.72 -26.56
C VAL A 6 34.77 -79.87 -27.40
N GLY A 7 34.45 -81.00 -26.77
CA GLY A 7 33.84 -82.13 -27.46
C GLY A 7 32.47 -81.76 -28.04
N ARG A 8 32.09 -82.32 -29.19
CA ARG A 8 30.78 -82.10 -29.83
C ARG A 8 29.61 -82.81 -29.11
N GLY A 9 29.51 -82.65 -27.79
CA GLY A 9 28.43 -83.20 -26.97
C GLY A 9 27.57 -82.09 -26.38
N ASN A 10 26.29 -82.40 -26.13
CA ASN A 10 25.43 -81.54 -25.31
C ASN A 10 26.03 -81.49 -23.90
N TYR A 11 26.72 -80.39 -23.57
CA TYR A 11 27.22 -80.15 -22.22
C TYR A 11 26.03 -79.85 -21.31
N ALA A 12 25.60 -80.87 -20.56
CA ALA A 12 24.66 -80.68 -19.45
C ALA A 12 25.44 -80.09 -18.27
N PHE A 13 25.41 -78.76 -18.13
CA PHE A 13 25.93 -78.11 -16.94
C PHE A 13 25.02 -78.49 -15.76
N LEU A 14 25.54 -79.31 -14.85
CA LEU A 14 24.91 -79.54 -13.56
C LEU A 14 24.81 -78.20 -12.80
N ASP A 15 23.76 -78.05 -12.00
CA ASP A 15 23.63 -76.92 -11.09
C ASP A 15 24.82 -76.94 -10.11
N GLY A 16 25.39 -75.76 -9.84
CA GLY A 16 26.56 -75.61 -8.97
C GLY A 16 26.30 -74.61 -7.85
N SER A 17 27.25 -74.43 -6.95
CA SER A 17 27.16 -73.48 -5.84
C SER A 17 28.33 -72.51 -5.84
N VAL A 18 28.26 -71.47 -4.99
CA VAL A 18 29.36 -70.51 -4.78
C VAL A 18 30.66 -71.23 -4.36
N THR A 19 30.54 -72.35 -3.64
CA THR A 19 31.67 -73.13 -3.14
C THR A 19 32.08 -74.29 -4.06
N ALA A 20 31.28 -74.59 -5.09
CA ALA A 20 31.52 -75.66 -6.04
C ALA A 20 30.95 -75.28 -7.42
N PRO A 21 31.70 -74.49 -8.22
CA PRO A 21 31.21 -74.04 -9.51
C PRO A 21 31.13 -75.20 -10.50
N SER A 22 30.14 -75.20 -11.39
CA SER A 22 30.02 -76.25 -12.41
C SER A 22 31.07 -76.12 -13.52
N MET A 23 31.73 -74.97 -13.60
CA MET A 23 32.97 -74.75 -14.34
C MET A 23 33.96 -74.02 -13.44
N PHE A 24 35.03 -74.67 -12.99
CA PHE A 24 36.05 -74.10 -12.11
C PHE A 24 37.44 -74.15 -12.74
N PHE A 25 38.35 -73.31 -12.26
CA PHE A 25 39.76 -73.37 -12.64
C PHE A 25 40.46 -74.45 -11.82
N ALA A 26 41.28 -75.29 -12.45
CA ALA A 26 41.90 -76.46 -11.80
C ALA A 26 42.69 -76.12 -10.51
N ASN A 27 43.20 -74.89 -10.41
CA ASN A 27 44.02 -74.42 -9.29
C ASN A 27 43.23 -73.56 -8.29
N GLU A 28 41.97 -73.24 -8.59
CA GLU A 28 41.11 -72.35 -7.81
C GLU A 28 39.67 -72.90 -7.86
N SER A 29 39.41 -73.98 -7.13
CA SER A 29 38.13 -74.69 -7.16
C SER A 29 36.95 -73.86 -6.68
N THR A 30 37.21 -72.72 -6.04
CA THR A 30 36.19 -71.76 -5.59
C THR A 30 35.94 -70.64 -6.58
N LEU A 31 36.69 -70.54 -7.69
CA LEU A 31 36.52 -69.51 -8.72
C LEU A 31 35.98 -70.16 -10.00
N GLY A 32 34.83 -69.69 -10.47
CA GLY A 32 34.18 -70.29 -11.61
C GLY A 32 32.78 -69.78 -11.91
N PHE A 33 32.17 -70.40 -12.92
CA PHE A 33 30.77 -70.19 -13.28
C PHE A 33 29.93 -71.34 -12.75
N TYR A 34 28.74 -71.02 -12.25
CA TYR A 34 27.78 -72.02 -11.82
C TYR A 34 26.38 -71.63 -12.22
N ARG A 35 25.53 -72.63 -12.45
CA ARG A 35 24.12 -72.41 -12.66
C ARG A 35 23.41 -72.45 -11.31
N LEU A 36 22.75 -71.36 -10.96
CA LEU A 36 21.91 -71.28 -9.75
C LEU A 36 20.55 -71.94 -9.99
N SER A 37 20.01 -71.77 -11.20
CA SER A 37 18.76 -72.35 -11.67
C SER A 37 18.64 -72.16 -13.19
N ALA A 38 17.53 -72.56 -13.81
CA ALA A 38 17.32 -72.32 -15.22
C ALA A 38 17.35 -70.83 -15.60
N GLY A 39 18.33 -70.44 -16.42
CA GLY A 39 18.51 -69.07 -16.90
C GLY A 39 19.36 -68.16 -16.00
N ILE A 40 19.87 -68.65 -14.86
CA ILE A 40 20.69 -67.86 -13.95
C ILE A 40 22.12 -68.44 -13.87
N ILE A 41 23.09 -67.69 -14.36
CA ILE A 41 24.53 -67.97 -14.22
C ILE A 41 25.06 -67.10 -13.08
N GLY A 42 25.58 -67.74 -12.03
CA GLY A 42 26.35 -67.10 -10.97
C GLY A 42 27.85 -67.18 -11.27
N SER A 43 28.61 -66.25 -10.71
CA SER A 43 30.08 -66.28 -10.69
C SER A 43 30.56 -66.07 -9.27
N SER A 44 31.53 -66.86 -8.81
CA SER A 44 32.06 -66.77 -7.44
C SER A 44 33.16 -65.70 -7.26
N GLY A 45 33.13 -64.62 -8.06
CA GLY A 45 34.13 -63.54 -8.02
C GLY A 45 33.56 -62.17 -8.46
N THR A 46 34.40 -61.14 -8.47
CA THR A 46 34.02 -59.81 -8.95
C THR A 46 33.78 -59.82 -10.45
N LEU A 47 32.60 -59.36 -10.88
CA LEU A 47 32.32 -59.15 -12.29
C LEU A 47 33.09 -57.93 -12.80
N ALA A 48 34.24 -58.17 -13.43
CA ALA A 48 35.03 -57.14 -14.09
C ALA A 48 34.49 -56.90 -15.50
N LEU A 49 33.89 -55.73 -15.74
CA LEU A 49 33.41 -55.31 -17.05
C LEU A 49 34.34 -54.24 -17.65
N PRO A 50 34.58 -54.24 -18.97
CA PRO A 50 35.29 -53.15 -19.64
C PRO A 50 34.48 -51.85 -19.57
N ASN A 51 35.13 -50.71 -19.82
CA ASN A 51 34.40 -49.46 -20.01
C ASN A 51 33.48 -49.56 -21.23
N GLY A 52 32.27 -49.03 -21.10
CA GLY A 52 31.25 -49.01 -22.14
C GLY A 52 31.00 -47.60 -22.67
N THR A 53 30.57 -47.50 -23.93
CA THR A 53 30.10 -46.23 -24.52
C THR A 53 28.58 -46.15 -24.45
N ALA A 54 27.98 -45.04 -24.90
CA ALA A 54 26.51 -44.94 -24.97
C ALA A 54 25.91 -45.89 -25.99
N ALA A 55 26.59 -46.09 -27.13
CA ALA A 55 26.16 -47.00 -28.19
C ALA A 55 26.58 -48.46 -27.95
N ALA A 56 27.40 -48.73 -26.95
CA ALA A 56 27.89 -50.07 -26.59
C ALA A 56 28.12 -50.13 -25.07
N PRO A 57 27.07 -50.38 -24.26
CA PRO A 57 27.21 -50.50 -22.81
C PRO A 57 28.03 -51.74 -22.45
N SER A 58 28.68 -51.69 -21.28
CA SER A 58 29.51 -52.78 -20.74
C SER A 58 28.75 -54.09 -20.57
N LEU A 59 27.44 -53.97 -20.30
CA LEU A 59 26.47 -55.05 -20.29
C LEU A 59 25.27 -54.61 -21.12
N SER A 60 24.98 -55.29 -22.22
CA SER A 60 23.91 -54.94 -23.18
C SER A 60 22.92 -56.08 -23.37
N TRP A 61 21.73 -55.77 -23.89
CA TRP A 61 20.72 -56.77 -24.22
C TRP A 61 20.94 -57.32 -25.62
N THR A 62 20.71 -58.63 -25.81
CA THR A 62 21.03 -59.31 -27.07
C THR A 62 20.33 -58.70 -28.29
N ASN A 63 19.12 -58.17 -28.11
CA ASN A 63 18.32 -57.54 -29.16
C ASN A 63 18.33 -56.01 -29.11
N ASP A 64 19.05 -55.41 -28.16
CA ASP A 64 19.16 -53.96 -28.02
C ASP A 64 20.56 -53.61 -27.51
N THR A 65 21.50 -53.54 -28.45
CA THR A 65 22.91 -53.25 -28.16
C THR A 65 23.13 -51.82 -27.66
N GLY A 66 22.13 -50.95 -27.75
CA GLY A 66 22.16 -49.58 -27.23
C GLY A 66 21.55 -49.43 -25.83
N THR A 67 20.95 -50.48 -25.27
CA THR A 67 20.35 -50.47 -23.94
C THR A 67 21.11 -51.38 -23.00
N GLY A 68 21.39 -50.90 -21.77
CA GLY A 68 22.17 -51.68 -20.82
C GLY A 68 22.86 -50.87 -19.73
N TRP A 69 23.83 -51.48 -19.07
CA TRP A 69 24.62 -50.88 -17.99
C TRP A 69 26.01 -50.56 -18.53
N ARG A 70 26.49 -49.34 -18.30
CA ARG A 70 27.86 -48.97 -18.67
C ARG A 70 28.64 -48.45 -17.47
N ARG A 71 29.95 -48.64 -17.56
CA ARG A 71 30.95 -47.85 -16.84
C ARG A 71 31.67 -46.95 -17.84
N ALA A 72 31.50 -45.63 -17.74
CA ALA A 72 32.13 -44.70 -18.70
C ALA A 72 33.61 -44.47 -18.36
N ALA A 73 33.91 -44.33 -17.07
CA ALA A 73 35.24 -44.17 -16.49
C ALA A 73 35.25 -44.68 -15.03
N ALA A 74 36.34 -44.46 -14.30
CA ALA A 74 36.36 -44.72 -12.85
C ALA A 74 35.25 -43.91 -12.15
N HIS A 75 34.50 -44.58 -11.26
CA HIS A 75 33.39 -44.00 -10.49
C HIS A 75 32.20 -43.46 -11.30
N GLN A 76 32.12 -43.73 -12.60
CA GLN A 76 31.03 -43.28 -13.47
C GLN A 76 30.22 -44.48 -13.97
N TYR A 77 29.04 -44.67 -13.39
CA TYR A 77 28.09 -45.74 -13.75
C TYR A 77 26.83 -45.14 -14.36
N GLY A 78 26.27 -45.77 -15.39
CA GLY A 78 25.05 -45.28 -16.03
C GLY A 78 24.21 -46.36 -16.70
N PHE A 79 22.93 -46.07 -16.86
CA PHE A 79 21.96 -46.89 -17.58
C PHE A 79 21.72 -46.27 -18.96
N MET A 80 21.97 -47.06 -20.01
CA MET A 80 21.74 -46.67 -21.40
C MET A 80 20.38 -47.16 -21.84
N VAL A 81 19.66 -46.33 -22.61
CA VAL A 81 18.41 -46.71 -23.27
C VAL A 81 18.47 -46.17 -24.70
N SER A 82 18.34 -47.04 -25.69
CA SER A 82 18.30 -46.69 -27.12
C SER A 82 19.56 -45.95 -27.60
N GLY A 83 20.75 -46.29 -27.08
CA GLY A 83 22.02 -45.69 -27.49
C GLY A 83 22.27 -44.28 -26.95
N PHE A 84 21.32 -43.73 -26.18
CA PHE A 84 21.48 -42.48 -25.46
C PHE A 84 21.77 -42.76 -23.98
N SER A 85 22.65 -41.95 -23.41
CA SER A 85 22.85 -41.92 -21.97
C SER A 85 21.65 -41.23 -21.34
N ALA A 86 20.62 -42.01 -20.98
CA ALA A 86 19.43 -41.49 -20.30
C ALA A 86 19.82 -40.67 -19.06
N VAL A 87 20.89 -41.09 -18.37
CA VAL A 87 21.55 -40.29 -17.33
C VAL A 87 23.05 -40.59 -17.32
N ASN A 88 23.87 -39.58 -17.58
CA ASN A 88 25.34 -39.74 -17.61
C ASN A 88 25.95 -39.86 -16.20
N ASP A 89 25.17 -39.52 -15.15
CA ASP A 89 25.70 -39.20 -13.81
C ASP A 89 24.65 -39.42 -12.68
N LEU A 90 23.70 -40.36 -12.83
CA LEU A 90 22.54 -40.44 -11.91
C LEU A 90 22.92 -40.80 -10.47
N PHE A 91 24.01 -41.55 -10.29
CA PHE A 91 24.53 -41.95 -8.99
C PHE A 91 26.05 -41.85 -8.98
N GLY A 92 26.55 -40.65 -9.24
CA GLY A 92 27.95 -40.32 -8.96
C GLY A 92 28.16 -40.28 -7.45
N PHE A 93 28.47 -41.43 -6.84
CA PHE A 93 29.16 -41.45 -5.55
C PHE A 93 30.63 -41.09 -5.81
N ASP A 94 30.88 -39.86 -6.25
CA ASP A 94 32.26 -39.38 -6.34
C ASP A 94 32.80 -39.27 -4.91
N SER A 95 33.77 -40.13 -4.61
CA SER A 95 34.43 -40.20 -3.30
C SER A 95 35.28 -38.95 -3.00
N ALA A 96 35.47 -38.04 -3.97
CA ALA A 96 36.32 -36.87 -3.79
C ALA A 96 35.61 -35.60 -3.32
N THR A 97 34.36 -35.32 -3.70
CA THR A 97 33.66 -34.10 -3.24
C THR A 97 32.14 -34.17 -3.50
N VAL A 98 31.39 -34.61 -2.49
CA VAL A 98 29.91 -34.56 -2.35
C VAL A 98 29.11 -35.29 -3.44
N PRO A 99 28.38 -36.38 -3.12
CA PRO A 99 27.51 -37.03 -4.08
C PRO A 99 26.40 -36.06 -4.55
N TYR A 100 26.27 -35.87 -5.86
CA TYR A 100 25.18 -35.12 -6.47
C TYR A 100 24.43 -35.99 -7.49
N VAL A 101 23.15 -35.70 -7.70
CA VAL A 101 22.36 -36.28 -8.78
C VAL A 101 22.36 -35.28 -9.94
N GLY A 102 23.13 -35.58 -10.99
CA GLY A 102 23.22 -34.74 -12.18
C GLY A 102 22.16 -35.11 -13.22
N LEU A 103 21.36 -34.14 -13.64
CA LEU A 103 20.42 -34.27 -14.75
C LEU A 103 20.94 -33.49 -15.97
N ASN A 104 20.87 -34.07 -17.16
CA ASN A 104 21.15 -33.36 -18.41
C ASN A 104 20.11 -32.24 -18.64
N ALA A 105 20.42 -31.25 -19.49
CA ALA A 105 19.54 -30.09 -19.74
C ALA A 105 18.10 -30.41 -20.21
N SER A 106 17.84 -31.64 -20.67
CA SER A 106 16.51 -32.12 -21.10
C SER A 106 15.93 -33.22 -20.21
N ALA A 107 16.63 -33.61 -19.14
CA ALA A 107 16.14 -34.58 -18.18
C ALA A 107 15.34 -33.88 -17.08
N PHE A 108 14.23 -34.48 -16.67
CA PHE A 108 13.43 -34.02 -15.54
C PHE A 108 13.34 -35.15 -14.50
N LEU A 109 13.34 -34.78 -13.23
CA LEU A 109 12.96 -35.69 -12.16
C LEU A 109 11.44 -35.58 -12.01
N ALA A 110 10.73 -36.66 -12.32
CA ALA A 110 9.29 -36.74 -12.12
C ALA A 110 8.92 -37.96 -11.31
N TRP A 111 7.79 -37.83 -10.62
CA TRP A 111 7.10 -38.87 -9.91
C TRP A 111 5.80 -39.04 -10.68
N VAL A 112 5.64 -40.18 -11.32
CA VAL A 112 4.44 -40.51 -12.09
C VAL A 112 3.72 -41.59 -11.30
N GLU A 113 2.62 -41.23 -10.66
CA GLU A 113 1.77 -42.22 -10.01
C GLU A 113 0.99 -43.00 -11.10
N SER A 114 1.00 -44.33 -11.02
CA SER A 114 0.16 -45.18 -11.88
C SER A 114 -1.24 -45.44 -11.30
N GLY A 115 -1.58 -44.88 -10.14
CA GLY A 115 -2.90 -45.02 -9.52
C GLY A 115 -3.02 -44.23 -8.22
N SER A 116 -4.15 -43.53 -8.07
CA SER A 116 -4.57 -42.67 -6.94
C SER A 116 -3.74 -42.80 -5.65
N ALA A 117 -2.84 -41.84 -5.38
CA ALA A 117 -2.15 -41.74 -4.10
C ALA A 117 -3.13 -41.78 -2.92
N ALA A 118 -2.88 -42.73 -2.02
CA ALA A 118 -3.42 -42.71 -0.68
C ALA A 118 -3.03 -41.38 -0.01
N THR A 119 -4.03 -40.61 0.40
CA THR A 119 -3.99 -39.27 0.99
C THR A 119 -3.21 -39.15 2.32
N GLY A 120 -2.41 -40.14 2.69
CA GLY A 120 -1.67 -40.23 3.96
C GLY A 120 -0.14 -40.32 3.86
N THR A 121 0.46 -40.43 2.68
CA THR A 121 1.92 -40.61 2.50
C THR A 121 2.53 -39.46 1.71
N LYS A 122 3.67 -38.92 2.17
CA LYS A 122 4.37 -37.81 1.48
C LYS A 122 4.87 -38.30 0.12
N ASP A 123 4.44 -37.65 -0.96
CA ASP A 123 4.67 -38.11 -2.34
C ASP A 123 6.05 -37.69 -2.90
N THR A 124 6.57 -36.53 -2.50
CA THR A 124 7.96 -36.14 -2.78
C THR A 124 8.52 -35.34 -1.61
N PHE A 125 9.67 -35.73 -1.09
CA PHE A 125 10.37 -35.01 -0.02
C PHE A 125 11.74 -34.53 -0.52
N ILE A 126 11.87 -33.22 -0.70
CA ILE A 126 13.17 -32.56 -0.88
C ILE A 126 13.47 -31.84 0.43
N GLY A 127 14.40 -32.38 1.20
CA GLY A 127 14.76 -31.83 2.50
C GLY A 127 16.23 -32.07 2.83
N ARG A 128 16.74 -31.30 3.79
CA ARG A 128 18.07 -31.47 4.37
C ARG A 128 17.95 -31.50 5.87
N GLU A 129 18.67 -32.40 6.54
CA GLU A 129 18.56 -32.58 7.99
C GLU A 129 19.39 -31.56 8.79
N SER A 130 20.43 -30.95 8.19
CA SER A 130 21.40 -30.11 8.93
C SER A 130 21.88 -28.80 8.26
N ALA A 131 21.60 -28.55 6.97
CA ALA A 131 22.02 -27.29 6.31
C ALA A 131 20.80 -26.37 6.09
N ALA A 132 20.92 -25.11 6.49
CA ALA A 132 19.81 -24.15 6.61
C ALA A 132 19.23 -23.61 5.27
N VAL A 133 19.77 -24.03 4.12
CA VAL A 133 19.43 -23.45 2.80
C VAL A 133 19.20 -24.55 1.77
N VAL A 134 18.01 -24.52 1.15
CA VAL A 134 17.76 -25.15 -0.15
C VAL A 134 18.04 -24.09 -1.20
N GLN A 135 19.14 -24.27 -1.93
CA GLN A 135 19.50 -23.40 -3.04
C GLN A 135 18.97 -24.00 -4.34
N LEU A 136 18.21 -23.22 -5.10
CA LEU A 136 17.94 -23.53 -6.48
C LEU A 136 19.03 -22.89 -7.33
N GLY A 137 19.47 -23.57 -8.40
CA GLY A 137 20.54 -23.09 -9.29
C GLY A 137 21.95 -23.05 -8.67
N ARG A 138 22.97 -22.88 -9.53
CA ARG A 138 24.37 -22.65 -9.12
C ARG A 138 24.65 -21.15 -9.14
N ASP A 139 25.53 -20.70 -8.25
CA ASP A 139 26.13 -19.36 -8.32
C ASP A 139 26.99 -19.26 -9.59
N ALA A 140 26.37 -18.81 -10.69
CA ALA A 140 27.02 -18.63 -11.97
C ALA A 140 27.18 -17.14 -12.27
N ALA A 141 28.21 -16.76 -13.02
CA ALA A 141 28.44 -15.39 -13.47
C ALA A 141 27.44 -15.02 -14.58
N GLY A 142 26.19 -14.77 -14.20
CA GLY A 142 25.09 -14.41 -15.10
C GLY A 142 23.77 -14.39 -14.35
N VAL A 143 22.86 -13.48 -14.73
CA VAL A 143 21.53 -13.40 -14.10
C VAL A 143 20.67 -14.54 -14.65
N THR A 144 20.56 -15.63 -13.92
CA THR A 144 19.52 -16.64 -14.15
C THR A 144 18.34 -16.38 -13.22
N ASN A 145 17.22 -15.96 -13.78
CA ASN A 145 15.97 -15.86 -13.03
C ASN A 145 15.52 -17.26 -12.62
N GLN A 146 15.34 -17.47 -11.31
CA GLN A 146 14.77 -18.71 -10.78
C GLN A 146 13.29 -18.48 -10.52
N MET A 147 12.45 -19.33 -11.10
CA MET A 147 11.00 -19.21 -11.00
C MET A 147 10.44 -20.35 -10.14
N PHE A 148 9.80 -19.99 -9.03
CA PHE A 148 8.89 -20.89 -8.34
C PHE A 148 7.48 -20.66 -8.89
N LYS A 149 6.87 -21.69 -9.47
CA LYS A 149 5.55 -21.59 -10.09
C LYS A 149 4.69 -22.77 -9.67
N ALA A 150 3.39 -22.52 -9.45
CA ALA A 150 2.41 -23.59 -9.41
C ALA A 150 2.23 -24.23 -10.79
N CYS A 151 1.48 -25.33 -10.86
CA CYS A 151 1.10 -25.92 -12.12
C CYS A 151 0.23 -24.96 -12.94
N ASP A 152 0.60 -24.81 -14.22
CA ASP A 152 -0.27 -24.18 -15.20
C ASP A 152 -1.45 -25.10 -15.51
N ARG A 153 -2.62 -24.49 -15.72
CA ARG A 153 -3.74 -25.20 -16.31
C ARG A 153 -3.58 -25.20 -17.83
N ILE A 154 -3.65 -26.38 -18.44
CA ILE A 154 -3.39 -26.57 -19.87
C ILE A 154 -4.69 -26.69 -20.69
N THR A 155 -5.87 -26.80 -20.03
CA THR A 155 -7.19 -26.94 -20.68
C THR A 155 -8.20 -25.86 -20.23
N SER A 156 -9.26 -25.65 -21.02
CA SER A 156 -10.20 -24.50 -21.00
C SER A 156 -10.66 -23.95 -19.64
N ASP A 157 -10.98 -22.64 -19.63
CA ASP A 157 -11.70 -21.82 -18.65
C ASP A 157 -11.84 -22.35 -17.21
N GLY A 158 -10.73 -22.47 -16.49
CA GLY A 158 -10.88 -22.57 -15.04
C GLY A 158 -9.63 -22.21 -14.26
N VAL A 159 -9.76 -22.29 -12.94
CA VAL A 159 -8.81 -21.76 -11.98
C VAL A 159 -7.48 -22.54 -12.06
N GLY A 160 -6.35 -21.82 -12.05
CA GLY A 160 -5.01 -22.40 -11.99
C GLY A 160 -4.69 -23.02 -10.62
N GLY A 161 -3.57 -23.74 -10.53
CA GLY A 161 -3.12 -24.31 -9.25
C GLY A 161 -2.63 -23.24 -8.27
N ASN A 162 -2.87 -23.46 -6.98
CA ASN A 162 -2.32 -22.60 -5.93
C ASN A 162 -0.85 -22.95 -5.66
N LEU A 163 0.02 -21.93 -5.56
CA LEU A 163 1.34 -22.08 -4.95
C LEU A 163 1.22 -21.74 -3.46
N THR A 164 1.47 -22.70 -2.58
CA THR A 164 1.47 -22.46 -1.13
C THR A 164 2.90 -22.41 -0.59
N ILE A 165 3.30 -21.25 -0.08
CA ILE A 165 4.53 -21.08 0.71
C ILE A 165 4.10 -20.84 2.16
N ALA A 166 4.59 -21.67 3.08
CA ALA A 166 4.19 -21.62 4.48
C ALA A 166 5.41 -21.57 5.40
N GLY A 167 5.29 -20.78 6.48
CA GLY A 167 6.23 -20.85 7.59
C GLY A 167 6.13 -22.20 8.32
N GLY A 168 7.18 -22.54 9.07
CA GLY A 168 7.22 -23.78 9.85
C GLY A 168 6.10 -23.83 10.90
N ARG A 169 5.44 -24.97 11.05
CA ARG A 169 4.52 -25.20 12.17
C ARG A 169 5.35 -25.45 13.44
N ASN A 170 4.88 -24.94 14.56
CA ASN A 170 5.42 -25.30 15.87
C ASN A 170 4.54 -26.38 16.54
N ARG A 171 5.04 -26.93 17.65
CA ARG A 171 4.26 -27.77 18.58
C ARG A 171 4.22 -27.06 19.94
N GLY A 172 3.04 -26.92 20.54
CA GLY A 172 2.85 -26.28 21.85
C GLY A 172 2.49 -24.78 21.77
N ALA A 173 2.70 -24.04 22.87
CA ALA A 173 2.27 -22.65 23.03
C ALA A 173 3.21 -21.60 22.39
N PHE A 174 4.22 -22.02 21.64
CA PHE A 174 5.17 -21.12 20.98
C PHE A 174 4.55 -20.48 19.71
N ALA A 175 5.24 -19.50 19.11
CA ALA A 175 4.86 -18.99 17.80
C ALA A 175 5.29 -19.98 16.69
N GLY A 176 4.56 -20.00 15.58
CA GLY A 176 5.01 -20.63 14.34
C GLY A 176 6.23 -19.90 13.74
N GLY A 177 6.74 -20.40 12.61
CA GLY A 177 7.77 -19.72 11.83
C GLY A 177 7.20 -18.59 10.97
N SER A 178 7.97 -17.52 10.80
CA SER A 178 7.65 -16.45 9.85
C SER A 178 7.97 -16.86 8.40
N ILE A 179 7.34 -16.18 7.43
CA ILE A 179 7.81 -16.16 6.05
C ILE A 179 8.59 -14.86 5.85
N ILE A 180 9.85 -14.97 5.41
CA ILE A 180 10.75 -13.82 5.25
C ILE A 180 11.19 -13.76 3.80
N PHE A 181 10.91 -12.65 3.14
CA PHE A 181 11.43 -12.33 1.82
C PHE A 181 12.57 -11.32 1.98
N GLN A 182 13.72 -11.65 1.42
CA GLN A 182 14.92 -10.82 1.48
C GLN A 182 15.44 -10.52 0.09
N THR A 183 16.01 -9.33 -0.08
CA THR A 183 16.78 -8.98 -1.27
C THR A 183 18.06 -8.30 -0.84
N SER A 184 19.15 -8.51 -1.57
CA SER A 184 20.33 -7.68 -1.40
C SER A 184 20.11 -6.34 -2.11
N PRO A 185 20.46 -5.20 -1.50
CA PRO A 185 20.69 -3.96 -2.24
C PRO A 185 21.74 -4.18 -3.35
N ALA A 186 21.79 -3.26 -4.32
CA ALA A 186 22.86 -3.24 -5.31
C ALA A 186 24.21 -3.15 -4.59
N ALA A 187 25.04 -4.17 -4.77
CA ALA A 187 26.40 -4.18 -4.25
C ALA A 187 27.33 -3.47 -5.23
N VAL A 188 28.44 -2.95 -4.70
CA VAL A 188 29.55 -2.47 -5.53
C VAL A 188 30.16 -3.67 -6.27
N ALA A 189 30.68 -3.44 -7.49
CA ALA A 189 31.34 -4.47 -8.28
C ALA A 189 32.42 -5.22 -7.45
N GLY A 190 32.40 -6.55 -7.52
CA GLY A 190 33.34 -7.41 -6.79
C GLY A 190 32.98 -7.71 -5.33
N VAL A 191 31.83 -7.22 -4.83
CA VAL A 191 31.35 -7.50 -3.46
C VAL A 191 30.04 -8.28 -3.49
N THR A 192 29.96 -9.35 -2.70
CA THR A 192 28.68 -10.05 -2.46
C THR A 192 27.80 -9.18 -1.57
N GLY A 193 26.65 -8.80 -2.07
CA GLY A 193 25.71 -7.97 -1.32
C GLY A 193 25.10 -8.72 -0.13
N THR A 194 24.83 -7.98 0.95
CA THR A 194 24.20 -8.51 2.16
C THR A 194 22.68 -8.54 1.99
N LEU A 195 22.05 -9.66 2.35
CA LEU A 195 20.59 -9.78 2.32
C LEU A 195 19.93 -8.83 3.33
N ALA A 196 18.91 -8.11 2.87
CA ALA A 196 18.07 -7.27 3.70
C ALA A 196 16.62 -7.77 3.63
N THR A 197 15.95 -7.87 4.77
CA THR A 197 14.53 -8.23 4.84
C THR A 197 13.66 -7.15 4.20
N ARG A 198 12.75 -7.55 3.30
CA ARG A 198 11.83 -6.65 2.60
C ARG A 198 10.38 -6.84 3.03
N LEU A 199 9.99 -8.09 3.24
CA LEU A 199 8.67 -8.45 3.73
C LEU A 199 8.82 -9.56 4.77
N THR A 200 8.19 -9.38 5.92
CA THR A 200 7.99 -10.44 6.92
C THR A 200 6.51 -10.69 7.09
N ILE A 201 6.06 -11.93 6.87
CA ILE A 201 4.75 -12.38 7.32
C ILE A 201 4.97 -13.11 8.64
N THR A 202 4.55 -12.46 9.72
CA THR A 202 4.72 -12.97 11.08
C THR A 202 3.75 -14.14 11.35
N PRO A 203 3.98 -14.94 12.40
CA PRO A 203 3.07 -16.01 12.79
C PRO A 203 1.67 -15.52 13.18
N GLY A 204 1.54 -14.24 13.56
CA GLY A 204 0.26 -13.58 13.83
C GLY A 204 -0.49 -13.11 12.58
N GLY A 205 0.00 -13.44 11.37
CA GLY A 205 -0.62 -13.04 10.10
C GLY A 205 -0.38 -11.58 9.69
N VAL A 206 0.50 -10.87 10.39
CA VAL A 206 0.85 -9.48 10.06
C VAL A 206 1.95 -9.47 8.99
N ALA A 207 1.70 -8.76 7.88
CA ALA A 207 2.69 -8.45 6.86
C ALA A 207 3.40 -7.12 7.22
N VAL A 208 4.71 -7.20 7.45
CA VAL A 208 5.57 -6.06 7.75
C VAL A 208 6.49 -5.80 6.57
N PHE A 209 6.33 -4.65 5.93
CA PHE A 209 7.19 -4.18 4.85
C PHE A 209 8.30 -3.30 5.44
N ALA A 210 9.55 -3.55 5.04
CA ALA A 210 10.71 -2.79 5.54
C ALA A 210 10.84 -1.39 4.90
N GLY A 211 9.99 -1.05 3.93
CA GLY A 211 10.02 0.22 3.20
C GLY A 211 8.63 0.61 2.69
N SER A 212 8.58 1.58 1.78
CA SER A 212 7.34 2.05 1.18
C SER A 212 6.67 0.96 0.34
N VAL A 213 5.35 0.86 0.46
CA VAL A 213 4.51 0.01 -0.41
C VAL A 213 3.96 0.88 -1.53
N GLN A 214 4.31 0.57 -2.77
CA GLN A 214 3.73 1.20 -3.96
C GLN A 214 2.65 0.28 -4.53
N ALA A 215 1.40 0.73 -4.54
CA ALA A 215 0.30 0.08 -5.25
C ALA A 215 0.14 0.75 -6.62
N ALA A 216 -0.06 -0.03 -7.68
CA ALA A 216 -0.20 0.51 -9.04
C ALA A 216 -1.49 1.32 -9.22
N ASP A 217 -2.59 0.85 -8.65
CA ASP A 217 -3.92 1.48 -8.80
C ASP A 217 -4.53 1.88 -7.46
N SER A 218 -4.81 0.91 -6.58
CA SER A 218 -5.49 1.16 -5.29
C SER A 218 -4.93 0.30 -4.16
N PHE A 219 -4.91 0.87 -2.95
CA PHE A 219 -4.67 0.14 -1.71
C PHE A 219 -6.00 -0.03 -0.97
N VAL A 220 -6.54 -1.25 -0.98
CA VAL A 220 -7.79 -1.57 -0.29
C VAL A 220 -7.47 -2.10 1.10
N ALA A 221 -7.77 -1.31 2.13
CA ALA A 221 -7.83 -1.83 3.50
C ALA A 221 -9.19 -2.49 3.72
N GLY A 222 -9.20 -3.71 4.28
CA GLY A 222 -10.44 -4.44 4.52
C GLY A 222 -11.37 -3.71 5.50
N SER A 223 -12.68 -3.86 5.31
CA SER A 223 -13.75 -3.15 6.07
C SER A 223 -13.77 -3.37 7.59
N THR A 224 -12.96 -4.30 8.10
CA THR A 224 -12.90 -4.65 9.54
C THR A 224 -11.61 -4.21 10.22
N LYS A 225 -10.70 -3.51 9.52
CA LYS A 225 -9.40 -3.10 10.06
C LYS A 225 -9.14 -1.62 9.82
N ASN A 226 -8.82 -0.91 10.90
CA ASN A 226 -8.37 0.47 10.84
C ASN A 226 -6.99 0.51 10.17
N ILE A 227 -6.80 1.46 9.25
CA ILE A 227 -5.45 1.83 8.82
C ILE A 227 -4.88 2.69 9.94
N TYR A 228 -3.92 2.16 10.69
CA TYR A 228 -3.18 2.93 11.69
C TYR A 228 -2.00 3.61 11.00
N TRP A 229 -2.04 4.93 10.93
CA TRP A 229 -0.97 5.73 10.36
C TRP A 229 -0.08 6.10 11.55
N ASP A 230 1.16 5.60 11.56
CA ASP A 230 2.13 6.19 12.46
C ASP A 230 2.34 7.65 12.04
N SER A 231 2.78 8.50 12.97
CA SER A 231 2.78 9.97 12.90
C SER A 231 3.53 10.63 11.70
N ARG A 232 3.94 9.88 10.66
CA ARG A 232 4.87 10.37 9.61
C ARG A 232 4.49 10.09 8.16
N SER A 233 3.39 9.39 7.87
CA SER A 233 3.11 9.00 6.48
C SER A 233 1.74 9.46 6.05
N VAL A 234 1.68 10.50 5.21
CA VAL A 234 0.44 10.95 4.54
C VAL A 234 0.41 10.39 3.12
N LEU A 235 -0.66 9.69 2.73
CA LEU A 235 -0.94 9.35 1.33
C LEU A 235 -1.29 10.63 0.56
N GLY A 236 -0.27 11.40 0.16
CA GLY A 236 -0.46 12.42 -0.86
C GLY A 236 -0.49 11.75 -2.24
N SER A 237 -1.63 11.77 -2.93
CA SER A 237 -1.64 11.58 -4.38
C SER A 237 -0.92 12.78 -5.01
N THR A 238 0.25 12.56 -5.59
CA THR A 238 0.98 13.60 -6.34
C THR A 238 0.28 13.98 -7.63
N ALA A 239 -0.66 13.15 -8.13
CA ALA A 239 -1.37 13.40 -9.37
C ALA A 239 -2.49 14.43 -9.22
N ASP A 240 -3.21 14.40 -8.09
CA ASP A 240 -4.45 15.17 -7.96
C ASP A 240 -4.41 16.23 -6.85
N GLY A 241 -3.34 16.24 -6.04
CA GLY A 241 -3.18 17.16 -4.91
C GLY A 241 -4.26 17.03 -3.84
N LYS A 242 -5.04 15.95 -3.87
CA LYS A 242 -6.16 15.71 -2.97
C LYS A 242 -5.90 14.48 -2.10
N ILE A 243 -6.24 14.62 -0.83
CA ILE A 243 -6.39 13.53 0.12
C ILE A 243 -7.89 13.40 0.34
N GLU A 244 -8.53 12.44 -0.30
CA GLU A 244 -9.94 12.14 -0.06
C GLU A 244 -10.03 11.13 1.07
N ILE A 245 -10.25 11.63 2.29
CA ILE A 245 -10.53 10.77 3.45
C ILE A 245 -12.00 10.36 3.36
N LEU A 246 -12.28 9.29 2.60
CA LEU A 246 -13.58 8.64 2.65
C LEU A 246 -13.66 7.80 3.94
N ASP A 247 -14.06 8.36 5.09
CA ASP A 247 -14.97 7.58 5.96
C ASP A 247 -15.60 8.31 7.17
N GLN A 248 -16.77 7.78 7.57
CA GLN A 248 -17.51 7.85 8.85
C GLN A 248 -17.10 8.88 9.93
N ALA A 249 -16.90 10.15 9.57
CA ALA A 249 -16.53 11.20 10.51
C ALA A 249 -17.56 11.46 11.63
N ALA A 250 -18.80 10.95 11.50
CA ALA A 250 -19.86 11.14 12.49
C ALA A 250 -19.55 10.46 13.83
N THR A 251 -18.70 9.43 13.87
CA THR A 251 -18.54 8.58 15.06
C THR A 251 -17.23 8.81 15.79
N HIS A 252 -16.16 9.24 15.12
CA HIS A 252 -14.80 9.20 15.69
C HIS A 252 -14.02 10.51 15.72
N GLY A 253 -14.57 11.63 15.24
CA GLY A 253 -13.93 12.95 15.35
C GLY A 253 -12.58 13.02 14.62
N ILE A 254 -12.58 13.61 13.42
CA ILE A 254 -11.32 13.85 12.70
C ILE A 254 -10.77 15.21 13.13
N GLY A 255 -9.68 15.20 13.89
CA GLY A 255 -8.89 16.39 14.18
C GLY A 255 -8.01 16.75 12.98
N LEU A 256 -8.43 17.75 12.19
CA LEU A 256 -7.57 18.39 11.20
C LEU A 256 -6.84 19.55 11.90
N ASP A 257 -5.63 19.30 12.38
CA ASP A 257 -4.78 20.34 12.95
C ASP A 257 -4.08 21.09 11.80
N VAL A 258 -4.65 22.23 11.41
CA VAL A 258 -4.12 23.07 10.35
C VAL A 258 -3.29 24.17 10.99
N THR A 259 -1.98 23.94 11.09
CA THR A 259 -1.04 24.83 11.80
C THR A 259 -0.63 26.09 11.04
N THR A 260 -1.09 26.28 9.80
CA THR A 260 -0.82 27.49 9.01
C THR A 260 -2.05 27.91 8.20
N ASP A 261 -2.33 29.22 8.14
CA ASP A 261 -3.51 29.82 7.47
C ASP A 261 -3.62 29.55 5.95
N ALA A 262 -2.66 28.83 5.37
CA ALA A 262 -2.62 28.57 3.94
C ALA A 262 -3.44 27.31 3.60
N GLN A 263 -4.75 27.55 3.39
CA GLN A 263 -5.67 26.72 2.61
C GLN A 263 -6.24 25.46 3.28
N LEU A 264 -7.10 25.66 4.28
CA LEU A 264 -8.22 24.75 4.51
C LEU A 264 -9.35 25.08 3.51
N ASP A 265 -9.26 24.56 2.29
CA ASP A 265 -10.30 24.72 1.26
C ASP A 265 -11.44 23.71 1.47
N LEU A 266 -12.28 23.96 2.49
CA LEU A 266 -13.50 23.17 2.78
C LEU A 266 -14.61 23.50 1.77
N ARG A 267 -14.42 23.14 0.50
CA ARG A 267 -15.48 23.29 -0.50
C ARG A 267 -16.63 22.32 -0.22
N THR A 268 -17.82 22.91 -0.11
CA THR A 268 -19.14 22.33 -0.40
C THR A 268 -20.00 21.77 0.75
N ARG A 269 -19.53 21.67 2.00
CA ARG A 269 -20.43 21.40 3.16
C ARG A 269 -20.30 22.39 4.32
N ALA A 270 -19.47 23.42 4.17
CA ALA A 270 -19.18 24.41 5.20
C ALA A 270 -20.15 25.60 5.26
N GLN A 271 -21.18 25.74 4.40
CA GLN A 271 -22.13 26.85 4.56
C GLN A 271 -22.94 26.74 5.87
N SER A 272 -23.30 25.53 6.28
CA SER A 272 -24.02 25.28 7.54
C SER A 272 -23.12 25.42 8.77
N ALA A 273 -21.85 25.02 8.66
CA ALA A 273 -20.88 25.11 9.74
C ALA A 273 -20.32 26.53 9.94
N PHE A 274 -20.20 27.33 8.87
CA PHE A 274 -19.81 28.74 8.98
C PHE A 274 -20.92 29.60 9.59
N ALA A 275 -22.19 29.23 9.37
CA ALA A 275 -23.33 29.79 10.09
C ALA A 275 -23.26 29.47 11.60
N ALA A 276 -22.88 28.24 11.97
CA ALA A 276 -22.68 27.85 13.36
C ALA A 276 -21.46 28.52 14.02
N LEU A 277 -20.37 28.78 13.27
CA LEU A 277 -19.18 29.46 13.79
C LEU A 277 -19.39 30.97 13.97
N ARG A 278 -20.14 31.62 13.05
CA ARG A 278 -20.63 33.00 13.25
C ARG A 278 -21.54 33.10 14.48
N ALA A 279 -22.39 32.09 14.70
CA ALA A 279 -23.23 32.03 15.89
C ALA A 279 -22.40 31.79 17.16
N SER A 280 -21.41 30.90 17.15
CA SER A 280 -20.72 30.44 18.37
C SER A 280 -19.79 31.48 19.04
N LYS A 281 -19.02 32.28 18.28
CA LYS A 281 -18.17 33.33 18.92
C LYS A 281 -18.96 34.56 19.36
N LEU A 282 -20.08 34.88 18.69
CA LEU A 282 -21.00 35.93 19.14
C LEU A 282 -21.95 35.44 20.27
N SER A 283 -22.18 34.13 20.37
CA SER A 283 -22.99 33.45 21.40
C SER A 283 -22.33 33.40 22.78
N SER A 284 -21.03 33.69 22.93
CA SER A 284 -20.42 33.78 24.27
C SER A 284 -20.86 35.02 25.08
N ILE A 285 -21.70 35.89 24.48
CA ILE A 285 -22.29 37.07 25.13
C ILE A 285 -23.72 36.78 25.65
N THR A 286 -24.28 35.58 25.42
CA THR A 286 -25.73 35.31 25.63
C THR A 286 -26.12 34.64 26.94
N ASP A 287 -25.22 34.45 27.93
CA ASP A 287 -25.60 33.74 29.17
C ASP A 287 -26.74 34.42 29.96
N ASN A 288 -27.02 35.71 29.73
CA ASN A 288 -28.18 36.43 30.29
C ASN A 288 -28.92 37.34 29.27
N ALA A 289 -28.62 37.21 27.97
CA ALA A 289 -29.24 38.02 26.92
C ALA A 289 -30.05 37.12 25.97
N ALA A 290 -31.32 37.46 25.72
CA ALA A 290 -32.16 36.71 24.77
C ALA A 290 -31.69 36.86 23.32
N ALA A 291 -31.06 38.00 22.98
CA ALA A 291 -30.40 38.19 21.70
C ALA A 291 -29.31 39.27 21.81
N THR A 292 -28.13 38.99 21.28
CA THR A 292 -27.09 40.00 20.97
C THR A 292 -26.78 39.91 19.49
N VAL A 293 -27.18 40.92 18.71
CA VAL A 293 -27.03 40.91 17.24
C VAL A 293 -26.28 42.17 16.81
N VAL A 294 -25.22 41.99 16.01
CA VAL A 294 -24.54 43.09 15.32
C VAL A 294 -25.26 43.34 14.00
N GLU A 295 -25.90 44.49 13.86
CA GLU A 295 -26.73 44.85 12.71
C GLU A 295 -26.28 46.15 12.05
N SER A 296 -26.65 46.31 10.78
CA SER A 296 -26.50 47.57 10.05
C SER A 296 -27.75 47.85 9.21
N VAL A 297 -28.31 49.05 9.36
CA VAL A 297 -29.48 49.49 8.57
C VAL A 297 -29.07 50.68 7.72
N THR A 298 -29.40 50.66 6.42
CA THR A 298 -28.99 51.67 5.44
C THR A 298 -30.18 52.29 4.73
N GLU A 299 -30.15 53.61 4.55
CA GLU A 299 -31.13 54.37 3.78
C GLU A 299 -30.42 55.36 2.83
N LEU A 300 -31.08 55.71 1.72
CA LEU A 300 -30.72 56.87 0.91
C LEU A 300 -31.71 58.02 1.19
N THR A 301 -31.29 59.01 1.97
CA THR A 301 -32.14 60.10 2.43
C THR A 301 -32.07 61.31 1.49
N THR A 302 -33.24 61.84 1.15
CA THR A 302 -33.39 63.11 0.40
C THR A 302 -33.28 64.27 1.36
N ILE A 303 -32.27 65.12 1.18
CA ILE A 303 -32.11 66.32 2.00
C ILE A 303 -33.17 67.34 1.59
N ALA A 304 -34.00 67.75 2.54
CA ALA A 304 -35.07 68.71 2.33
C ALA A 304 -34.51 70.14 2.11
N ALA A 305 -35.28 70.98 1.44
CA ALA A 305 -35.02 72.42 1.37
C ALA A 305 -35.41 73.10 2.70
N ALA A 306 -34.78 72.69 3.80
CA ALA A 306 -35.09 73.09 5.17
C ALA A 306 -33.82 73.06 6.03
N ALA A 307 -33.87 73.65 7.23
CA ALA A 307 -32.73 73.69 8.15
C ALA A 307 -32.30 72.30 8.65
N THR A 308 -33.20 71.31 8.67
CA THR A 308 -32.92 69.95 9.12
C THR A 308 -33.66 68.92 8.27
N THR A 309 -33.08 67.73 8.14
CA THR A 309 -33.71 66.55 7.54
C THR A 309 -33.49 65.35 8.47
N ASP A 310 -34.57 64.67 8.86
CA ASP A 310 -34.48 63.42 9.61
C ASP A 310 -34.59 62.23 8.64
N THR A 311 -33.83 61.16 8.89
CA THR A 311 -33.93 59.90 8.14
C THR A 311 -35.28 59.22 8.37
N ALA A 312 -35.68 58.31 7.48
CA ALA A 312 -36.82 57.42 7.72
C ALA A 312 -36.43 56.23 8.62
N ILE A 313 -35.17 55.77 8.57
CA ILE A 313 -34.65 54.74 9.47
C ILE A 313 -34.45 55.28 10.90
N ASP A 314 -34.72 54.42 11.88
CA ASP A 314 -34.48 54.68 13.30
C ASP A 314 -33.14 54.07 13.74
N ILE A 315 -32.45 54.77 14.64
CA ILE A 315 -31.54 54.12 15.58
C ILE A 315 -32.43 53.44 16.64
N PRO A 316 -32.41 52.10 16.77
CA PRO A 316 -33.30 51.40 17.70
C PRO A 316 -33.07 51.79 19.16
N ALA A 317 -34.09 51.66 20.00
CA ALA A 317 -33.94 51.79 21.44
C ALA A 317 -33.11 50.62 22.02
N ASN A 318 -32.47 50.84 23.16
CA ASN A 318 -31.69 49.86 23.92
C ASN A 318 -30.58 49.18 23.08
N CYS A 319 -29.87 49.94 22.26
CA CYS A 319 -28.75 49.44 21.47
C CYS A 319 -27.45 50.18 21.78
N ILE A 320 -26.31 49.54 21.49
CA ILE A 320 -25.00 50.19 21.47
C ILE A 320 -24.72 50.57 20.02
N VAL A 321 -24.79 51.85 19.70
CA VAL A 321 -24.43 52.37 18.38
C VAL A 321 -22.92 52.31 18.23
N LEU A 322 -22.45 51.59 17.22
CA LEU A 322 -21.04 51.45 16.87
C LEU A 322 -20.58 52.57 15.93
N GLY A 323 -21.47 53.09 15.08
CA GLY A 323 -21.18 54.20 14.17
C GLY A 323 -22.38 54.61 13.32
N VAL A 324 -22.44 55.88 12.91
CA VAL A 324 -23.42 56.38 11.93
C VAL A 324 -22.69 56.95 10.73
N SER A 325 -22.28 56.07 9.82
CA SER A 325 -21.50 56.45 8.64
C SER A 325 -22.40 57.08 7.58
N VAL A 326 -21.88 58.08 6.87
CA VAL A 326 -22.60 58.73 5.77
C VAL A 326 -21.77 58.80 4.50
N ARG A 327 -22.44 58.79 3.34
CA ARG A 327 -21.86 59.10 2.03
C ARG A 327 -22.77 60.04 1.25
N VAL A 328 -22.26 61.20 0.85
CA VAL A 328 -23.02 62.10 -0.02
C VAL A 328 -23.00 61.53 -1.44
N THR A 329 -24.17 61.17 -1.97
CA THR A 329 -24.28 60.62 -3.33
C THR A 329 -24.62 61.68 -4.35
N THR A 330 -25.31 62.75 -3.93
CA THR A 330 -25.64 63.92 -4.75
C THR A 330 -25.37 65.17 -3.92
N VAL A 331 -24.66 66.14 -4.52
CA VAL A 331 -24.31 67.41 -3.85
C VAL A 331 -25.52 68.04 -3.17
N ILE A 332 -25.36 68.48 -1.93
CA ILE A 332 -26.37 69.29 -1.25
C ILE A 332 -26.14 70.74 -1.65
N PRO A 333 -27.04 71.39 -2.42
CA PRO A 333 -26.81 72.74 -2.91
C PRO A 333 -26.87 73.76 -1.79
N THR A 334 -26.19 74.89 -1.99
CA THR A 334 -26.14 76.07 -1.10
C THR A 334 -25.36 75.86 0.20
N ALA A 335 -25.51 74.71 0.86
CA ALA A 335 -24.74 74.35 2.05
C ALA A 335 -23.30 73.94 1.68
N ALA A 336 -22.33 74.32 2.52
CA ALA A 336 -20.94 73.88 2.35
C ALA A 336 -20.65 72.63 3.19
N THR A 337 -21.29 72.51 4.35
CA THR A 337 -21.14 71.40 5.28
C THR A 337 -22.46 71.02 5.97
N PHE A 338 -22.50 69.88 6.64
CA PHE A 338 -23.62 69.47 7.49
C PHE A 338 -23.16 68.66 8.70
N THR A 339 -23.97 68.62 9.75
CA THR A 339 -23.76 67.75 10.92
C THR A 339 -24.68 66.52 10.88
N VAL A 340 -24.26 65.43 11.52
CA VAL A 340 -25.02 64.17 11.62
C VAL A 340 -25.24 63.86 13.09
N THR A 341 -26.45 64.08 13.59
CA THR A 341 -26.76 63.96 15.02
C THR A 341 -27.92 63.01 15.30
N GLY A 342 -28.08 62.52 16.52
CA GLY A 342 -29.35 61.91 16.94
C GLY A 342 -30.45 62.97 17.07
N ALA A 343 -31.62 62.74 16.45
CA ALA A 343 -32.70 63.74 16.38
C ALA A 343 -33.25 64.18 17.75
N THR A 344 -33.24 63.27 18.74
CA THR A 344 -33.73 63.54 20.11
C THR A 344 -32.58 63.81 21.08
N SER A 345 -31.49 63.06 20.95
CA SER A 345 -30.33 63.16 21.86
C SER A 345 -29.37 64.32 21.55
N SER A 346 -29.40 64.85 20.32
CA SER A 346 -28.40 65.78 19.77
C SER A 346 -26.96 65.24 19.78
N THR A 347 -26.74 63.94 20.03
CA THR A 347 -25.42 63.30 20.00
C THR A 347 -24.83 63.41 18.59
N ALA A 348 -23.64 63.99 18.46
CA ALA A 348 -22.96 64.13 17.18
C ALA A 348 -22.20 62.86 16.79
N PHE A 349 -22.47 62.35 15.59
CA PHE A 349 -21.83 61.14 15.06
C PHE A 349 -20.75 61.45 14.02
N GLN A 350 -20.84 62.57 13.29
CA GLN A 350 -19.88 62.94 12.26
C GLN A 350 -18.46 63.10 12.83
N ASN A 351 -17.45 62.64 12.09
CA ASN A 351 -16.07 62.83 12.46
C ASN A 351 -15.65 64.31 12.28
N GLY A 352 -14.90 64.86 13.24
CA GLY A 352 -14.54 66.28 13.22
C GLY A 352 -15.69 67.23 13.58
N VAL A 353 -15.79 68.38 12.88
CA VAL A 353 -16.80 69.42 13.15
C VAL A 353 -18.06 69.20 12.30
N SER A 354 -17.88 69.01 10.99
CA SER A 354 -18.95 68.83 10.00
C SER A 354 -18.48 67.99 8.80
N VAL A 355 -19.43 67.47 8.03
CA VAL A 355 -19.21 66.69 6.80
C VAL A 355 -19.36 67.60 5.59
N SER A 356 -18.50 67.46 4.58
CA SER A 356 -18.61 68.22 3.32
C SER A 356 -19.86 67.83 2.52
N THR A 357 -20.51 68.79 1.86
CA THR A 357 -21.69 68.56 1.00
C THR A 357 -21.35 68.10 -0.43
N ALA A 358 -20.06 68.00 -0.79
CA ALA A 358 -19.64 67.57 -2.11
C ALA A 358 -19.98 66.09 -2.36
N ALA A 359 -20.31 65.75 -3.61
CA ALA A 359 -20.61 64.37 -3.99
C ALA A 359 -19.40 63.45 -3.72
N THR A 360 -19.68 62.19 -3.42
CA THR A 360 -18.72 61.12 -3.09
C THR A 360 -17.99 61.26 -1.76
N THR A 361 -18.16 62.37 -1.04
CA THR A 361 -17.62 62.51 0.32
C THR A 361 -18.22 61.46 1.26
N THR A 362 -17.41 61.04 2.22
CA THR A 362 -17.75 60.01 3.19
C THR A 362 -17.31 60.44 4.58
N ASP A 363 -18.08 60.06 5.59
CA ASP A 363 -17.73 60.19 7.00
C ASP A 363 -17.97 58.86 7.70
N SER A 364 -17.01 58.43 8.53
CA SER A 364 -17.06 57.13 9.21
C SER A 364 -18.02 57.10 10.39
N GLY A 365 -18.48 58.26 10.90
CA GLY A 365 -19.56 58.32 11.88
C GLY A 365 -19.19 57.92 13.30
N MET A 366 -17.94 58.12 13.71
CA MET A 366 -17.37 57.53 14.93
C MET A 366 -17.20 58.50 16.11
N LYS A 367 -17.56 59.79 15.98
CA LYS A 367 -17.16 60.82 16.96
C LYS A 367 -17.60 60.56 18.39
N SER A 368 -18.83 60.10 18.59
CA SER A 368 -19.39 59.82 19.92
C SER A 368 -19.67 58.33 20.13
N CYS A 369 -19.09 57.44 19.32
CA CYS A 369 -19.34 56.00 19.37
C CYS A 369 -18.18 55.26 20.07
N PRO A 370 -18.44 54.19 20.85
CA PRO A 370 -19.74 53.56 21.07
C PRO A 370 -20.69 54.40 21.94
N TYR A 371 -21.97 54.47 21.55
CA TYR A 371 -23.00 55.27 22.21
C TYR A 371 -24.18 54.38 22.65
N LEU A 372 -24.57 54.44 23.92
CA LEU A 372 -25.77 53.77 24.42
C LEU A 372 -27.01 54.59 24.01
N ASN A 373 -27.82 54.04 23.11
CA ASN A 373 -29.07 54.64 22.71
C ASN A 373 -30.25 54.07 23.51
N THR A 374 -30.82 54.84 24.43
CA THR A 374 -31.89 54.37 25.34
C THR A 374 -33.30 54.48 24.75
N ALA A 375 -33.51 55.39 23.79
CA ALA A 375 -34.80 55.59 23.12
C ALA A 375 -34.63 55.58 21.59
N ALA A 376 -35.62 55.06 20.87
CA ALA A 376 -35.58 55.07 19.41
C ALA A 376 -35.55 56.52 18.90
N GLN A 377 -34.67 56.82 17.96
CA GLN A 377 -34.54 58.17 17.39
C GLN A 377 -34.05 58.13 15.94
N LYS A 378 -34.44 59.13 15.14
CA LYS A 378 -33.91 59.31 13.77
C LYS A 378 -32.48 59.82 13.78
N VAL A 379 -31.78 59.61 12.67
CA VAL A 379 -30.56 60.37 12.36
C VAL A 379 -30.99 61.70 11.75
N ARG A 380 -30.52 62.81 12.33
CA ARG A 380 -30.76 64.18 11.87
C ARG A 380 -29.55 64.71 11.12
N ILE A 381 -29.80 65.19 9.92
CA ILE A 381 -28.85 65.91 9.08
C ILE A 381 -29.19 67.40 9.16
N THR A 382 -28.22 68.22 9.57
CA THR A 382 -28.37 69.67 9.70
C THR A 382 -27.32 70.36 8.82
N PRO A 383 -27.68 70.80 7.61
CA PRO A 383 -26.82 71.64 6.79
C PRO A 383 -26.49 72.97 7.47
N ASP A 384 -25.31 73.53 7.19
CA ASP A 384 -24.88 74.84 7.72
C ASP A 384 -25.69 76.02 7.16
N LEU A 385 -26.25 75.86 5.96
CA LEU A 385 -27.23 76.75 5.34
C LEU A 385 -28.39 75.93 4.80
N SER A 386 -29.63 76.45 4.91
CA SER A 386 -30.81 75.80 4.33
C SER A 386 -30.60 75.54 2.82
N PRO A 387 -30.69 74.28 2.36
CA PRO A 387 -30.53 73.97 0.95
C PRO A 387 -31.57 74.68 0.09
N ALA A 388 -31.17 75.20 -1.07
CA ALA A 388 -32.09 75.93 -1.96
C ALA A 388 -33.19 75.03 -2.57
N ASN A 389 -32.96 73.71 -2.64
CA ASN A 389 -33.92 72.74 -3.14
C ASN A 389 -33.65 71.35 -2.52
N ASN A 390 -34.53 70.38 -2.78
CA ASN A 390 -34.47 69.02 -2.22
C ASN A 390 -33.72 68.01 -3.10
N THR A 391 -32.67 68.44 -3.81
CA THR A 391 -31.91 67.57 -4.73
C THR A 391 -30.76 66.81 -4.08
N GLY A 392 -30.26 67.28 -2.93
CA GLY A 392 -29.20 66.61 -2.18
C GLY A 392 -29.59 65.21 -1.73
N ARG A 393 -28.63 64.28 -1.75
CA ARG A 393 -28.84 62.88 -1.34
C ARG A 393 -27.68 62.37 -0.51
N VAL A 394 -28.00 61.79 0.65
CA VAL A 394 -27.02 61.21 1.57
C VAL A 394 -27.42 59.78 1.87
N ARG A 395 -26.51 58.83 1.64
CA ARG A 395 -26.65 57.47 2.13
C ARG A 395 -26.20 57.44 3.59
N VAL A 396 -27.09 57.01 4.48
CA VAL A 396 -26.84 56.89 5.92
C VAL A 396 -26.88 55.42 6.30
N THR A 397 -25.87 54.95 7.03
CA THR A 397 -25.84 53.60 7.59
C THR A 397 -25.59 53.67 9.08
N VAL A 398 -26.50 53.09 9.86
CA VAL A 398 -26.36 52.93 11.32
C VAL A 398 -25.83 51.54 11.59
N HIS A 399 -24.69 51.43 12.27
CA HIS A 399 -24.10 50.17 12.75
C HIS A 399 -24.35 50.08 14.25
N TYR A 400 -24.96 49.01 14.75
CA TYR A 400 -25.28 48.87 16.16
C TYR A 400 -25.25 47.42 16.64
N ILE A 401 -25.11 47.26 17.95
CA ILE A 401 -25.35 46.00 18.66
C ILE A 401 -26.69 46.13 19.36
N GLN A 402 -27.66 45.32 18.97
CA GLN A 402 -28.93 45.21 19.67
C GLN A 402 -28.77 44.24 20.84
N VAL A 403 -29.19 44.68 22.03
CA VAL A 403 -29.19 43.85 23.23
C VAL A 403 -30.63 43.70 23.68
N ALA A 404 -31.18 42.49 23.55
CA ALA A 404 -32.48 42.14 24.10
C ALA A 404 -32.28 41.39 25.42
N ALA A 405 -32.84 41.92 26.52
CA ALA A 405 -32.89 41.22 27.79
C ALA A 405 -33.77 39.96 27.65
N ALA A 406 -33.42 38.90 28.37
CA ALA A 406 -34.30 37.74 28.50
C ALA A 406 -35.61 38.16 29.19
N THR A 407 -36.75 37.76 28.62
CA THR A 407 -38.07 38.07 29.19
C THR A 407 -38.51 37.08 30.28
N SER A 408 -37.69 36.06 30.57
CA SER A 408 -37.85 35.09 31.66
C SER A 408 -36.58 34.28 31.87
#